data_AF-C4WSR3-F1
#
_entry.id   AF-C4WSR3-F1
#
_cell.length_a   1.000
_cell.length_b   1.000
_cell.length_c   1.000
_cell.angle_alpha   90.00
_cell.angle_beta   90.00
_cell.angle_gamma   90.00
#
_symmetry.space_group_name_H-M   'P 1'
#
loop_
_entity.id
_entity.type
_entity.pdbx_description
1 polymer ?
#
loop_
_entity_poly.entity_id
_entity_poly.type
_entity_poly.pdbx_seq_one_letter_code
_entity_poly.pdbx_strand_id
1 'polypeptide(L)'
;MLEVFELQCFIQNYLWGKKGLASEVSRLSLAGQHIDSIDEKQFYAELWMGALHKSPSLVKSSGQKLSEWIKRNNEALGEKSRLKFGDELPFLMKVLSINSALSIQVHPSKDYAEELHKQYPELYQDSNHKPEMAIALSNFEGLCGFRPYSEIRFFLEEIPEFKLIVGCDLIDQFKKDTTNSQYLLKDIFYKLMTSEKGIISQNLSSHKKKLQSLCDDKKKCILSKTI
;
A
#
# COMPACT_ATOMS: atom_id res chain seq x y z
N MET A 1 -22.24 14.43 -27.68
CA MET A 1 -21.46 13.26 -28.14
C MET A 1 -20.39 13.04 -27.08
N LEU A 2 -20.17 11.82 -26.59
CA LEU A 2 -19.09 11.58 -25.62
C LEU A 2 -17.76 11.79 -26.33
N GLU A 3 -17.00 12.79 -25.90
CA GLU A 3 -15.66 13.05 -26.41
C GLU A 3 -14.70 12.04 -25.76
N VAL A 4 -13.92 11.36 -26.59
CA VAL A 4 -12.89 10.42 -26.13
C VAL A 4 -11.55 10.95 -26.59
N PHE A 5 -10.61 11.10 -25.65
CA PHE A 5 -9.26 11.57 -25.93
C PHE A 5 -8.25 10.76 -25.12
N GLU A 6 -7.02 10.71 -25.62
CA GLU A 6 -5.91 10.06 -24.93
C GLU A 6 -5.29 10.99 -23.89
N LEU A 7 -4.77 10.38 -22.81
CA LEU A 7 -4.01 11.08 -21.79
C LEU A 7 -2.51 10.84 -21.96
N GLN A 8 -1.71 11.87 -21.71
CA GLN A 8 -0.30 11.76 -21.36
C GLN A 8 -0.21 11.64 -19.83
N CYS A 9 0.17 10.47 -19.35
CA CYS A 9 0.13 10.14 -17.93
C CYS A 9 1.49 10.39 -17.25
N PHE A 10 1.44 10.62 -15.93
CA PHE A 10 2.64 10.89 -15.14
C PHE A 10 3.27 9.58 -14.67
N ILE A 11 4.60 9.49 -14.73
CA ILE A 11 5.35 8.29 -14.35
C ILE A 11 6.23 8.62 -13.15
N GLN A 12 6.11 7.81 -12.10
CA GLN A 12 6.86 7.97 -10.88
C GLN A 12 7.95 6.90 -10.76
N ASN A 13 9.19 7.36 -10.58
CA ASN A 13 10.40 6.53 -10.65
C ASN A 13 10.96 6.18 -9.25
N TYR A 14 10.10 5.73 -8.33
CA TYR A 14 10.55 5.36 -6.98
C TYR A 14 11.49 4.15 -7.01
N LEU A 15 12.48 4.13 -6.11
CA LEU A 15 13.52 3.08 -6.03
C LEU A 15 12.97 1.68 -5.73
N TRP A 16 11.75 1.57 -5.20
CA TRP A 16 11.10 0.27 -4.94
C TRP A 16 10.52 -0.36 -6.21
N GLY A 17 10.44 0.38 -7.33
CA GLY A 17 9.86 -0.08 -8.58
C GLY A 17 10.72 -1.13 -9.30
N LYS A 18 10.16 -1.81 -10.28
CA LYS A 18 10.96 -2.63 -11.21
C LYS A 18 11.74 -1.74 -12.19
N LYS A 19 12.87 -2.24 -12.69
CA LYS A 19 13.71 -1.53 -13.65
C LYS A 19 13.39 -1.89 -15.10
N GLY A 20 13.61 -0.95 -16.02
CA GLY A 20 13.64 -1.23 -17.45
C GLY A 20 12.41 -1.99 -17.95
N LEU A 21 12.60 -2.89 -18.91
CA LEU A 21 11.53 -3.72 -19.47
C LEU A 21 10.87 -4.70 -18.48
N ALA A 22 11.51 -4.97 -17.33
CA ALA A 22 10.91 -5.81 -16.29
C ALA A 22 9.73 -5.13 -15.58
N SER A 23 9.59 -3.80 -15.73
CA SER A 23 8.45 -3.05 -15.20
C SER A 23 7.23 -3.12 -16.14
N GLU A 24 6.07 -3.44 -15.59
CA GLU A 24 4.80 -3.27 -16.31
C GLU A 24 4.54 -1.78 -16.60
N VAL A 25 4.95 -0.90 -15.68
CA VAL A 25 4.80 0.55 -15.85
C VAL A 25 5.61 1.04 -17.05
N SER A 26 6.85 0.58 -17.25
CA SER A 26 7.66 1.01 -18.40
C SER A 26 7.06 0.50 -19.72
N ARG A 27 6.62 -0.76 -19.77
CA ARG A 27 6.01 -1.37 -20.96
C ARG A 27 4.71 -0.66 -21.34
N LEU A 28 3.82 -0.42 -20.38
CA LEU A 28 2.59 0.34 -20.60
C LEU A 28 2.89 1.80 -20.95
N SER A 29 3.91 2.41 -20.35
CA SER A 29 4.30 3.78 -20.67
C SER A 29 4.79 3.91 -22.11
N LEU A 30 5.60 2.96 -22.60
CA LEU A 30 6.04 2.96 -23.99
C LEU A 30 4.88 2.68 -24.94
N ALA A 31 4.06 1.66 -24.67
CA ALA A 31 2.91 1.31 -25.50
C ALA A 31 1.87 2.43 -25.58
N GLY A 32 1.63 3.10 -24.45
CA GLY A 32 0.76 4.28 -24.34
C GLY A 32 1.41 5.57 -24.85
N GLN A 33 2.62 5.52 -25.41
CA GLN A 33 3.37 6.68 -25.90
C GLN A 33 3.51 7.78 -24.84
N HIS A 34 3.70 7.39 -23.58
CA HIS A 34 3.99 8.29 -22.48
C HIS A 34 5.49 8.61 -22.36
N ILE A 35 6.33 7.78 -22.98
CA ILE A 35 7.78 7.91 -23.09
C ILE A 35 8.20 7.46 -24.49
N ASP A 36 9.31 8.00 -24.99
CA ASP A 36 9.84 7.63 -26.32
C ASP A 36 10.66 6.34 -26.29
N SER A 37 11.28 6.03 -25.14
CA SER A 37 12.14 4.88 -24.97
C SER A 37 12.21 4.46 -23.50
N ILE A 38 12.64 3.22 -23.26
CA ILE A 38 12.85 2.65 -21.92
C ILE A 38 14.33 2.69 -21.58
N ASP A 39 14.69 3.25 -20.42
CA ASP A 39 16.03 3.12 -19.83
C ASP A 39 16.09 1.89 -18.93
N GLU A 40 16.89 0.90 -19.31
CA GLU A 40 17.05 -0.36 -18.56
C GLU A 40 17.58 -0.18 -17.12
N LYS A 41 18.24 0.95 -16.82
CA LYS A 41 18.77 1.24 -15.48
C LYS A 41 17.78 1.98 -14.59
N GLN A 42 16.77 2.61 -15.18
CA GLN A 42 15.77 3.42 -14.48
C GLN A 42 14.71 2.56 -13.82
N PHE A 43 14.25 2.99 -12.64
CA PHE A 43 13.10 2.42 -11.95
C PHE A 43 11.79 3.03 -12.48
N TYR A 44 10.81 2.19 -12.75
CA TYR A 44 9.47 2.59 -13.20
C TYR A 44 8.46 2.01 -12.21
N ALA A 45 8.03 2.81 -11.23
CA ALA A 45 7.30 2.33 -10.07
C ALA A 45 5.79 2.51 -10.21
N GLU A 46 5.32 3.70 -10.60
CA GLU A 46 3.90 4.00 -10.73
C GLU A 46 3.59 4.74 -12.05
N LEU A 47 2.49 4.40 -12.72
CA LEU A 47 1.87 5.18 -13.78
C LEU A 47 0.59 5.82 -13.24
N TRP A 48 0.47 7.14 -13.25
CA TRP A 48 -0.65 7.87 -12.65
C TRP A 48 -1.58 8.42 -13.72
N MET A 49 -2.86 8.05 -13.60
CA MET A 49 -3.97 8.46 -14.45
C MET A 49 -4.99 9.21 -13.59
N GLY A 50 -4.98 10.54 -13.67
CA GLY A 50 -5.88 11.37 -12.89
C GLY A 50 -5.58 12.86 -12.95
N ALA A 51 -6.34 13.62 -12.18
CA ALA A 51 -6.36 15.09 -12.22
C ALA A 51 -5.55 15.75 -11.08
N LEU A 52 -4.47 15.10 -10.61
CA LEU A 52 -3.67 15.60 -9.49
C LEU A 52 -2.92 16.89 -9.83
N HIS A 53 -2.86 17.84 -8.89
CA HIS A 53 -2.20 19.12 -9.11
C HIS A 53 -0.67 19.01 -9.32
N LYS A 54 0.02 18.23 -8.47
CA LYS A 54 1.50 18.10 -8.50
C LYS A 54 1.99 17.13 -9.61
N SER A 55 1.13 16.23 -10.07
CA SER A 55 1.46 15.17 -11.02
C SER A 55 0.29 14.96 -12.00
N PRO A 56 -0.03 15.97 -12.82
CA PRO A 56 -1.23 15.95 -13.65
C PRO A 56 -1.06 15.00 -14.84
N SER A 57 -2.12 14.27 -15.19
CA SER A 57 -2.28 13.78 -16.55
C SER A 57 -2.62 14.96 -17.48
N LEU A 58 -2.14 14.93 -18.72
CA LEU A 58 -2.44 15.93 -19.74
C LEU A 58 -3.31 15.30 -20.84
N VAL A 59 -4.16 16.08 -21.48
CA VAL A 59 -4.85 15.66 -22.70
C VAL A 59 -3.84 15.68 -23.85
N LYS A 60 -3.56 14.54 -24.51
CA LYS A 60 -2.48 14.46 -25.51
C LYS A 60 -2.64 15.44 -26.67
N SER A 61 -3.86 15.64 -27.15
CA SER A 61 -4.15 16.48 -28.32
C SER A 61 -3.90 17.97 -28.08
N SER A 62 -4.00 18.44 -26.84
CA SER A 62 -3.90 19.85 -26.50
C SER A 62 -2.76 20.19 -25.53
N GLY A 63 -2.19 19.19 -24.84
CA GLY A 63 -1.26 19.37 -23.73
C GLY A 63 -1.88 19.97 -22.48
N GLN A 64 -3.19 20.25 -22.46
CA GLN A 64 -3.89 20.83 -21.32
C GLN A 64 -3.92 19.85 -20.14
N LYS A 65 -3.77 20.34 -18.90
CA LYS A 65 -3.99 19.50 -17.70
C LYS A 65 -5.41 18.97 -17.65
N LEU A 66 -5.56 17.70 -17.32
CA LEU A 66 -6.88 17.06 -17.16
C LEU A 66 -7.76 17.80 -16.13
N SER A 67 -7.17 18.29 -15.04
CA SER A 67 -7.91 19.07 -14.03
C SER A 67 -8.50 20.37 -14.58
N GLU A 68 -7.79 21.05 -15.48
CA GLU A 68 -8.29 22.27 -16.12
C GLU A 68 -9.37 21.96 -17.16
N TRP A 69 -9.22 20.85 -17.88
CA TRP A 69 -10.24 20.38 -18.81
C TRP A 69 -11.53 20.01 -18.05
N ILE A 70 -11.43 19.27 -16.93
CA ILE A 70 -12.58 18.92 -16.08
C ILE A 70 -13.27 20.16 -15.53
N LYS A 71 -12.52 21.18 -15.08
CA LYS A 71 -13.11 22.43 -14.58
C LYS A 71 -13.98 23.16 -15.62
N ARG A 72 -13.63 23.04 -16.91
CA ARG A 72 -14.39 23.65 -18.02
C ARG A 72 -15.54 22.77 -18.51
N ASN A 73 -15.48 21.48 -18.24
CA ASN A 73 -16.42 20.45 -18.71
C ASN A 73 -16.90 19.60 -17.51
N ASN A 74 -17.37 20.25 -16.45
CA ASN A 74 -17.65 19.56 -15.18
C ASN A 74 -18.80 18.54 -15.30
N GLU A 75 -19.67 18.69 -16.29
CA GLU A 75 -20.72 17.75 -16.65
C GLU A 75 -20.16 16.36 -16.99
N ALA A 76 -18.90 16.26 -17.44
CA ALA A 76 -18.22 15.00 -17.70
C ALA A 76 -18.04 14.13 -16.44
N LEU A 77 -18.05 14.73 -15.24
CA LEU A 77 -18.04 13.98 -13.98
C LEU A 77 -19.38 13.29 -13.69
N GLY A 78 -20.46 13.76 -14.32
CA GLY A 78 -21.83 13.32 -14.07
C GLY A 78 -22.40 13.91 -12.77
N GLU A 79 -23.69 14.26 -12.82
CA GLU A 79 -24.42 14.94 -11.74
C GLU A 79 -24.30 14.22 -10.38
N LYS A 80 -24.48 12.90 -10.35
CA LYS A 80 -24.41 12.10 -9.12
C LYS A 80 -23.02 12.15 -8.47
N SER A 81 -21.96 12.15 -9.27
CA SER A 81 -20.58 12.26 -8.75
C SER A 81 -20.37 13.64 -8.15
N ARG A 82 -20.79 14.69 -8.87
CA ARG A 82 -20.64 16.08 -8.41
C ARG A 82 -21.37 16.35 -7.11
N LEU A 83 -22.62 15.88 -6.99
CA LEU A 83 -23.39 16.01 -5.75
C LEU A 83 -22.72 15.34 -4.55
N LYS A 84 -21.97 14.25 -4.78
CA LYS A 84 -21.34 13.47 -3.70
C LYS A 84 -19.91 13.89 -3.38
N PHE A 85 -19.13 14.26 -4.40
CA PHE A 85 -17.67 14.44 -4.30
C PHE A 85 -17.19 15.83 -4.76
N GLY A 86 -18.09 16.69 -5.24
CA GLY A 86 -17.74 18.02 -5.75
C GLY A 86 -17.26 18.01 -7.21
N ASP A 87 -16.64 19.13 -7.61
CA ASP A 87 -16.26 19.39 -9.01
C ASP A 87 -14.85 18.90 -9.37
N GLU A 88 -14.37 17.86 -8.67
CA GLU A 88 -13.08 17.24 -8.89
C GLU A 88 -13.22 15.75 -9.22
N LEU A 89 -12.20 15.19 -9.89
CA LEU A 89 -12.17 13.75 -10.16
C LEU A 89 -11.97 12.99 -8.83
N PRO A 90 -12.93 12.16 -8.39
CA PRO A 90 -12.95 11.63 -7.03
C PRO A 90 -12.05 10.39 -6.84
N PHE A 91 -11.21 10.07 -7.83
CA PHE A 91 -10.30 8.94 -7.76
C PHE A 91 -9.01 9.23 -8.53
N LEU A 92 -7.99 8.45 -8.19
CA LEU A 92 -6.73 8.36 -8.90
C LEU A 92 -6.52 6.91 -9.30
N MET A 93 -6.38 6.65 -10.59
CA MET A 93 -6.02 5.32 -11.06
C MET A 93 -4.51 5.22 -11.19
N LYS A 94 -3.95 4.09 -10.76
CA LYS A 94 -2.52 3.81 -10.91
C LYS A 94 -2.27 2.41 -11.45
N VAL A 95 -1.17 2.26 -12.17
CA VAL A 95 -0.50 0.96 -12.33
C VAL A 95 0.77 0.98 -11.51
N LEU A 96 1.00 -0.05 -10.69
CA LEU A 96 2.21 -0.20 -9.88
C LEU A 96 3.05 -1.36 -10.40
N SER A 97 4.36 -1.18 -10.46
CA SER A 97 5.30 -2.27 -10.75
C SER A 97 6.31 -2.43 -9.62
N ILE A 98 6.00 -3.33 -8.70
CA ILE A 98 6.66 -3.46 -7.40
C ILE A 98 7.85 -4.44 -7.50
N ASN A 99 9.04 -4.00 -7.09
CA ASN A 99 10.25 -4.84 -6.98
C ASN A 99 10.65 -5.12 -5.53
N SER A 100 10.45 -4.14 -4.65
CA SER A 100 10.73 -4.25 -3.22
C SER A 100 9.46 -4.03 -2.41
N ALA A 101 9.33 -4.73 -1.29
CA ALA A 101 8.18 -4.59 -0.39
C ALA A 101 8.00 -3.12 0.04
N LEU A 102 6.76 -2.64 -0.02
CA LEU A 102 6.38 -1.31 0.44
C LEU A 102 6.24 -1.29 1.96
N SER A 103 6.13 -0.09 2.54
CA SER A 103 5.88 0.04 3.98
C SER A 103 4.53 -0.58 4.37
N ILE A 104 4.45 -1.10 5.60
CA ILE A 104 3.19 -1.43 6.23
C ILE A 104 2.45 -0.12 6.49
N GLN A 105 1.21 -0.02 6.03
CA GLN A 105 0.44 1.22 6.01
C GLN A 105 -0.96 0.99 6.57
N VAL A 106 -1.53 2.04 7.14
CA VAL A 106 -2.94 2.15 7.52
C VAL A 106 -3.43 3.54 7.13
N HIS A 107 -4.63 3.62 6.57
CA HIS A 107 -5.28 4.89 6.25
C HIS A 107 -6.27 5.23 7.37
N PRO A 108 -6.26 6.48 7.89
CA PRO A 108 -7.22 6.89 8.91
C PRO A 108 -8.65 6.87 8.36
N SER A 109 -9.63 6.74 9.27
CA SER A 109 -11.03 7.06 8.96
C SER A 109 -11.16 8.55 8.61
N LYS A 110 -12.27 8.94 7.98
CA LYS A 110 -12.46 10.32 7.52
C LYS A 110 -12.35 11.33 8.67
N ASP A 111 -13.10 11.12 9.74
CA ASP A 111 -13.10 12.01 10.90
C ASP A 111 -11.70 12.13 11.54
N TYR A 112 -10.91 11.05 11.51
CA TYR A 112 -9.55 11.07 12.05
C TYR A 112 -8.54 11.70 11.09
N ALA A 113 -8.73 11.56 9.77
CA ALA A 113 -7.94 12.26 8.77
C ALA A 113 -8.11 13.78 8.89
N GLU A 114 -9.33 14.26 9.15
CA GLU A 114 -9.62 15.68 9.42
C GLU A 114 -8.86 16.19 10.65
N GLU A 115 -8.86 15.44 11.75
CA GLU A 115 -8.12 15.79 12.95
C GLU A 115 -6.60 15.80 12.72
N LEU A 116 -6.08 14.77 12.04
CA LEU A 116 -4.66 14.63 11.75
C LEU A 116 -4.15 15.71 10.78
N HIS A 117 -4.93 16.07 9.76
CA HIS A 117 -4.61 17.17 8.85
C HIS A 117 -4.54 18.51 9.60
N LYS A 118 -5.46 18.74 10.53
CA LYS A 118 -5.48 19.95 11.35
C LYS A 118 -4.30 20.04 12.31
N GLN A 119 -3.93 18.93 12.97
CA GLN A 119 -2.85 18.90 13.95
C GLN A 119 -1.45 18.84 13.30
N TYR A 120 -1.32 18.13 12.18
CA TYR A 120 -0.05 17.81 11.53
C TYR A 120 -0.14 17.96 10.00
N PRO A 121 -0.42 19.17 9.47
CA PRO A 121 -0.70 19.39 8.04
C PRO A 121 0.48 19.06 7.12
N GLU A 122 1.71 19.09 7.64
CA GLU A 122 2.92 18.70 6.89
C GLU A 122 3.03 17.18 6.69
N LEU A 123 2.44 16.39 7.59
CA LEU A 123 2.45 14.93 7.54
C LEU A 123 1.21 14.37 6.85
N TYR A 124 0.05 15.00 7.06
CA TYR A 124 -1.22 14.62 6.45
C TYR A 124 -1.65 15.76 5.53
N GLN A 125 -1.39 15.61 4.23
CA GLN A 125 -1.53 16.70 3.25
C GLN A 125 -2.98 17.04 2.90
N ASP A 126 -3.92 16.15 3.23
CA ASP A 126 -5.35 16.35 3.03
C ASP A 126 -6.14 15.72 4.18
N SER A 127 -7.41 16.11 4.27
CA SER A 127 -8.34 15.70 5.33
C SER A 127 -9.22 14.50 4.93
N ASN A 128 -8.87 13.77 3.86
CA ASN A 128 -9.74 12.75 3.33
C ASN A 128 -9.30 11.34 3.76
N HIS A 129 -10.28 10.46 3.94
CA HIS A 129 -10.03 9.02 3.97
C HIS A 129 -9.57 8.53 2.59
N LYS A 130 -8.75 7.48 2.58
CA LYS A 130 -8.15 6.95 1.34
C LYS A 130 -8.48 5.46 1.15
N PRO A 131 -9.71 5.14 0.72
CA PRO A 131 -10.05 3.77 0.35
C PRO A 131 -9.26 3.38 -0.91
N GLU A 132 -8.66 2.20 -0.89
CA GLU A 132 -7.83 1.68 -1.98
C GLU A 132 -8.34 0.31 -2.44
N MET A 133 -8.19 0.04 -3.73
CA MET A 133 -8.48 -1.26 -4.33
C MET A 133 -7.31 -1.65 -5.23
N ALA A 134 -6.84 -2.89 -5.09
CA ALA A 134 -5.77 -3.45 -5.91
C ALA A 134 -6.31 -4.57 -6.78
N ILE A 135 -5.95 -4.56 -8.07
CA ILE A 135 -6.24 -5.63 -9.03
C ILE A 135 -4.90 -6.14 -9.55
N ALA A 136 -4.68 -7.45 -9.41
CA ALA A 136 -3.44 -8.08 -9.82
C ALA A 136 -3.37 -8.22 -11.35
N LEU A 137 -2.43 -7.51 -12.00
CA LEU A 137 -2.11 -7.66 -13.43
C LEU A 137 -1.11 -8.80 -13.68
N SER A 138 -0.43 -9.25 -12.63
CA SER A 138 0.51 -10.37 -12.62
C SER A 138 0.45 -11.02 -11.23
N ASN A 139 1.26 -12.05 -10.98
CA ASN A 139 1.37 -12.62 -9.63
C ASN A 139 1.68 -11.52 -8.60
N PHE A 140 0.83 -11.40 -7.59
CA PHE A 140 0.87 -10.36 -6.60
C PHE A 140 0.91 -10.96 -5.20
N GLU A 141 1.68 -10.32 -4.32
CA GLU A 141 1.77 -10.66 -2.90
C GLU A 141 1.57 -9.37 -2.09
N GLY A 142 0.74 -9.44 -1.05
CA GLY A 142 0.46 -8.32 -0.17
C GLY A 142 0.09 -8.79 1.22
N LEU A 143 0.21 -7.88 2.19
CA LEU A 143 -0.32 -8.07 3.54
C LEU A 143 -1.59 -7.24 3.67
N CYS A 144 -2.70 -7.85 4.07
CA CYS A 144 -3.98 -7.17 4.24
C CYS A 144 -4.67 -7.64 5.52
N GLY A 145 -4.79 -6.74 6.49
CA GLY A 145 -5.41 -7.03 7.78
C GLY A 145 -4.57 -7.93 8.70
N PHE A 146 -5.11 -8.17 9.90
CA PHE A 146 -4.55 -9.14 10.83
C PHE A 146 -5.00 -10.56 10.46
N ARG A 147 -4.12 -11.53 10.71
CA ARG A 147 -4.44 -12.96 10.59
C ARG A 147 -5.58 -13.35 11.56
N PRO A 148 -6.29 -14.46 11.31
CA PRO A 148 -7.20 -15.05 12.28
C PRO A 148 -6.52 -15.23 13.65
N TYR A 149 -7.25 -15.00 14.74
CA TYR A 149 -6.71 -15.05 16.10
C TYR A 149 -6.08 -16.41 16.43
N SER A 150 -6.63 -17.51 15.90
CA SER A 150 -6.05 -18.86 16.02
C SER A 150 -4.64 -18.96 15.42
N GLU A 151 -4.43 -18.37 14.24
CA GLU A 151 -3.10 -18.32 13.61
C GLU A 151 -2.14 -17.45 14.41
N ILE A 152 -2.61 -16.29 14.91
CA ILE A 152 -1.78 -15.41 15.76
C ILE A 152 -1.33 -16.17 17.01
N ARG A 153 -2.24 -16.89 17.69
CA ARG A 153 -1.90 -17.73 18.86
C ARG A 153 -0.86 -18.79 18.50
N PHE A 154 -1.04 -19.48 17.37
CA PHE A 154 -0.08 -20.46 16.88
C PHE A 154 1.31 -19.84 16.68
N PHE A 155 1.42 -18.69 16.00
CA PHE A 155 2.72 -18.05 15.76
C PHE A 155 3.38 -17.51 17.04
N LEU A 156 2.60 -16.97 17.98
CA LEU A 156 3.14 -16.54 19.28
C LEU A 156 3.71 -17.72 20.09
N GLU A 157 3.23 -18.94 19.86
CA GLU A 157 3.72 -20.16 20.48
C GLU A 157 4.95 -20.75 19.75
N GLU A 158 4.87 -20.86 18.42
CA GLU A 158 5.90 -21.49 17.59
C GLU A 158 7.15 -20.62 17.41
N ILE A 159 7.01 -19.29 17.56
CA ILE A 159 8.08 -18.31 17.38
C ILE A 159 8.45 -17.74 18.75
N PRO A 160 9.41 -18.37 19.48
CA PRO A 160 9.77 -17.96 20.83
C PRO A 160 10.38 -16.56 20.89
N GLU A 161 10.92 -16.04 19.79
CA GLU A 161 11.41 -14.67 19.68
C GLU A 161 10.34 -13.62 20.02
N PHE A 162 9.04 -13.92 19.84
CA PHE A 162 7.99 -13.00 20.28
C PHE A 162 7.94 -12.83 21.80
N LYS A 163 8.38 -13.80 22.60
CA LYS A 163 8.37 -13.69 24.08
C LYS A 163 9.27 -12.55 24.56
N LEU A 164 10.39 -12.31 23.88
CA LEU A 164 11.33 -11.23 24.23
C LEU A 164 10.80 -9.83 23.86
N ILE A 165 9.81 -9.76 22.97
CA ILE A 165 9.22 -8.52 22.48
C ILE A 165 7.92 -8.21 23.24
N VAL A 166 7.03 -9.20 23.30
CA VAL A 166 5.65 -9.06 23.80
C VAL A 166 5.55 -9.38 25.30
N GLY A 167 6.40 -10.27 25.81
CA GLY A 167 6.37 -10.78 27.18
C GLY A 167 5.45 -12.01 27.34
N CYS A 168 5.85 -12.94 28.21
CA CYS A 168 5.13 -14.19 28.45
C CYS A 168 3.70 -13.97 28.94
N ASP A 169 3.49 -13.05 29.88
CA ASP A 169 2.17 -12.83 30.49
C ASP A 169 1.10 -12.44 29.47
N LEU A 170 1.45 -11.55 28.54
CA LEU A 170 0.52 -11.07 27.51
C LEU A 170 0.23 -12.16 26.47
N ILE A 171 1.25 -12.95 26.11
CA ILE A 171 1.07 -14.12 25.23
C ILE A 171 0.13 -15.12 25.90
N ASP A 172 0.34 -15.45 27.18
CA ASP A 172 -0.50 -16.40 27.91
C ASP A 172 -1.95 -15.92 28.06
N GLN A 173 -2.16 -14.62 28.29
CA GLN A 173 -3.49 -14.01 28.28
C GLN A 173 -4.16 -14.16 26.91
N PHE A 174 -3.47 -13.80 25.83
CA PHE A 174 -4.02 -13.90 24.46
C PHE A 174 -4.32 -15.35 24.04
N LYS A 175 -3.51 -16.31 24.50
CA LYS A 175 -3.74 -17.75 24.27
C LYS A 175 -5.00 -18.25 24.96
N LYS A 176 -5.24 -17.83 26.20
CA LYS A 176 -6.40 -18.25 27.00
C LYS A 176 -7.68 -17.50 26.65
N ASP A 177 -7.57 -16.35 25.98
CA ASP A 177 -8.70 -15.56 25.56
C ASP A 177 -9.52 -16.27 24.47
N THR A 178 -10.73 -16.71 24.81
CA THR A 178 -11.69 -17.31 23.87
C THR A 178 -12.58 -16.29 23.17
N THR A 179 -12.53 -15.02 23.59
CA THR A 179 -13.39 -13.94 23.07
C THR A 179 -12.81 -13.21 21.87
N ASN A 180 -11.54 -13.46 21.53
CA ASN A 180 -10.79 -12.75 20.49
C ASN A 180 -10.77 -11.23 20.72
N SER A 181 -10.30 -10.84 21.91
CA SER A 181 -10.22 -9.47 22.38
C SER A 181 -9.29 -8.63 21.50
N GLN A 182 -9.86 -7.60 20.88
CA GLN A 182 -9.12 -6.60 20.11
C GLN A 182 -8.15 -5.80 20.98
N TYR A 183 -8.43 -5.64 22.28
CA TYR A 183 -7.55 -4.92 23.20
C TYR A 183 -6.24 -5.68 23.42
N LEU A 184 -6.30 -7.01 23.61
CA LEU A 184 -5.09 -7.82 23.75
C LEU A 184 -4.27 -7.82 22.45
N LEU A 185 -4.93 -7.92 21.28
CA LEU A 185 -4.24 -7.81 19.99
C LEU A 185 -3.57 -6.44 19.83
N LYS A 186 -4.26 -5.36 20.21
CA LYS A 186 -3.72 -4.00 20.20
C LYS A 186 -2.48 -3.89 21.08
N ASP A 187 -2.49 -4.45 22.29
CA ASP A 187 -1.35 -4.39 23.21
C ASP A 187 -0.15 -5.18 22.67
N ILE A 188 -0.40 -6.35 22.05
CA ILE A 188 0.66 -7.14 21.38
C ILE A 188 1.28 -6.34 20.26
N PHE A 189 0.45 -5.76 19.39
CA PHE A 189 0.91 -4.94 18.27
C PHE A 189 1.66 -3.70 18.75
N TYR A 190 1.16 -3.02 19.78
CA TYR A 190 1.80 -1.86 20.39
C TYR A 190 3.19 -2.18 20.92
N LYS A 191 3.35 -3.28 21.68
CA LYS A 191 4.66 -3.71 22.18
C LYS A 191 5.63 -4.04 21.05
N LEU A 192 5.15 -4.71 20.00
CA LEU A 192 5.99 -5.01 18.83
C LEU A 192 6.49 -3.71 18.16
N MET A 193 5.59 -2.76 17.93
CA MET A 193 5.91 -1.52 17.20
C MET A 193 6.71 -0.49 18.02
N THR A 194 6.66 -0.58 19.36
CA THR A 194 7.41 0.33 20.26
C THR A 194 8.67 -0.29 20.85
N SER A 195 8.96 -1.56 20.53
CA SER A 195 10.19 -2.24 20.98
C SER A 195 11.45 -1.59 20.43
N GLU A 196 12.51 -1.60 21.24
CA GLU A 196 13.80 -1.05 20.84
C GLU A 196 14.36 -1.77 19.61
N LYS A 197 14.95 -0.98 18.70
CA LYS A 197 15.53 -1.49 17.45
C LYS A 197 16.57 -2.60 17.67
N GLY A 198 17.35 -2.53 18.75
CA GLY A 198 18.33 -3.55 19.11
C GLY A 198 17.68 -4.90 19.40
N ILE A 199 16.62 -4.89 20.20
CA ILE A 199 15.82 -6.09 20.55
C ILE A 199 15.22 -6.69 19.28
N ILE A 200 14.59 -5.88 18.43
CA ILE A 200 14.00 -6.33 17.16
C ILE A 200 15.07 -6.96 16.25
N SER A 201 16.21 -6.29 16.07
CA SER A 201 17.28 -6.77 15.20
C SER A 201 17.88 -8.09 15.67
N GLN A 202 18.10 -8.24 16.98
CA GLN A 202 18.60 -9.48 17.57
C GLN A 202 17.61 -10.62 17.40
N ASN A 203 16.33 -10.40 17.72
CA ASN A 203 15.28 -11.40 17.57
C ASN A 203 15.09 -11.80 16.11
N LEU A 204 15.06 -10.85 15.18
CA LEU A 204 14.94 -11.14 13.75
C LEU A 204 16.13 -11.98 13.26
N SER A 205 17.34 -11.68 13.71
CA SER A 205 18.55 -12.44 13.36
C SER A 205 18.50 -13.88 13.88
N SER A 206 18.02 -14.08 15.11
CA SER A 206 17.77 -15.42 15.69
C SER A 206 16.75 -16.18 14.86
N HIS A 207 15.59 -15.57 14.63
CA HIS A 207 14.49 -16.20 13.92
C HIS A 207 14.88 -16.58 12.48
N LYS A 208 15.62 -15.70 11.79
CA LYS A 208 16.14 -15.99 10.44
C LYS A 208 17.05 -17.22 10.43
N LYS A 209 17.96 -17.36 11.40
CA LYS A 209 18.83 -18.55 11.50
C LYS A 209 17.99 -19.82 11.73
N LYS A 210 17.00 -19.76 12.62
CA LYS A 210 16.06 -20.86 12.86
C LYS A 210 15.31 -21.23 11.59
N LEU A 211 14.72 -20.26 10.90
CA LEU A 211 14.01 -20.50 9.63
C LEU A 211 14.93 -21.17 8.60
N GLN A 212 16.19 -20.74 8.48
CA GLN A 212 17.13 -21.32 7.53
C GLN A 212 17.48 -22.79 7.84
N SER A 213 17.50 -23.20 9.11
CA SER A 213 17.82 -24.56 9.54
C SER A 213 16.66 -25.54 9.46
N LEU A 214 15.42 -25.08 9.29
CA LEU A 214 14.25 -25.94 9.14
C LEU A 214 14.27 -26.71 7.82
N CYS A 215 13.70 -27.92 7.82
CA CYS A 215 13.39 -28.65 6.59
C CYS A 215 12.31 -27.92 5.78
N ASP A 216 12.23 -28.23 4.48
CA ASP A 216 11.34 -27.51 3.55
C ASP A 216 9.86 -27.63 3.93
N ASP A 217 9.43 -28.77 4.49
CA ASP A 217 8.05 -28.95 4.95
C ASP A 217 7.71 -28.06 6.14
N LYS A 218 8.64 -27.91 7.10
CA LYS A 218 8.46 -26.99 8.23
C LYS A 218 8.54 -25.54 7.80
N LYS A 219 9.42 -25.20 6.85
CA LYS A 219 9.45 -23.88 6.22
C LYS A 219 8.12 -23.57 5.55
N LYS A 220 7.55 -24.51 4.79
CA LYS A 220 6.23 -24.35 4.17
C LYS A 220 5.13 -24.13 5.21
N CYS A 221 5.14 -24.83 6.34
CA CYS A 221 4.14 -24.62 7.39
C CYS A 221 4.18 -23.20 7.99
N ILE A 222 5.37 -22.61 8.14
CA ILE A 222 5.52 -21.24 8.68
C ILE A 222 5.33 -20.16 7.61
N LEU A 223 5.80 -20.42 6.39
CA LEU A 223 5.83 -19.47 5.27
C LEU A 223 4.64 -19.64 4.32
N SER A 224 3.76 -20.62 4.53
CA SER A 224 2.60 -20.83 3.66
C SER A 224 1.77 -19.56 3.67
N LYS A 225 1.52 -19.06 2.45
CA LYS A 225 0.71 -17.89 2.18
C LYS A 225 -0.68 -18.16 2.71
N THR A 226 -1.09 -17.42 3.73
CA THR A 226 -2.52 -17.35 4.05
C THR A 226 -3.15 -16.53 2.94
N ILE A 227 -4.09 -17.23 2.29
CA ILE A 227 -4.93 -16.93 1.12
C ILE A 227 -5.07 -15.43 0.80
#